data_AF-A0A7X9FWG2-F1
#
_entry.id   AF-A0A7X9FWG2-F1
#
_cell.length_a   1.000
_cell.length_b   1.000
_cell.length_c   1.000
_cell.angle_alpha   90.00
_cell.angle_beta   90.00
_cell.angle_gamma   90.00
#
_symmetry.space_group_name_H-M   'P 1'
#
loop_
_entity.id
_entity.type
_entity.pdbx_description
1 polymer ?
#
loop_
_entity_poly.entity_id
_entity_poly.type
_entity_poly.pdbx_seq_one_letter_code
_entity_poly.pdbx_strand_id
1 'polypeptide(L)' 'MKALKSLMDFFLIAVITFVVTALVSFFYSLIAHGSGQWDLELAVRFAVILGIILSWLDQRKK' A
#
# COMPACT_ATOMS: atom_id res chain seq x y z
N MET A 1 20.49 -10.00 9.97
CA MET A 1 20.34 -8.54 9.73
C MET A 1 19.71 -8.20 8.37
N LYS A 2 20.10 -8.81 7.23
CA LYS A 2 19.47 -8.54 5.91
C LYS A 2 17.96 -8.84 5.85
N ALA A 3 17.51 -9.98 6.38
CA ALA A 3 16.09 -10.36 6.36
C ALA A 3 15.19 -9.40 7.16
N LEU A 4 15.68 -8.93 8.33
CA LEU A 4 14.94 -7.96 9.15
C LEU A 4 14.78 -6.62 8.41
N LYS A 5 15.81 -6.18 7.68
CA LYS A 5 15.75 -4.96 6.86
C LYS A 5 14.73 -5.12 5.72
N SER A 6 14.73 -6.26 5.04
CA SER A 6 13.74 -6.57 4.00
C SER A 6 12.30 -6.57 4.53
N LEU A 7 12.08 -7.13 5.72
CA LEU A 7 10.78 -7.10 6.39
C LEU A 7 10.37 -5.67 6.74
N MET A 8 11.29 -4.85 7.24
CA MET A 8 11.03 -3.43 7.53
C MET A 8 10.66 -2.66 6.25
N ASP A 9 11.43 -2.87 5.17
CA ASP A 9 11.19 -2.24 3.87
C ASP A 9 9.81 -2.65 3.33
N PHE A 10 9.41 -3.93 3.48
CA PHE A 10 8.06 -4.39 3.17
C PHE A 10 6.98 -3.66 3.98
N PHE A 11 7.11 -3.61 5.30
CA PHE A 11 6.11 -2.96 6.16
C PHE A 11 5.97 -1.47 5.86
N LEU A 12 7.09 -0.78 5.63
CA LEU A 12 7.08 0.64 5.30
C LEU A 12 6.32 0.89 3.99
N ILE A 13 6.63 0.11 2.95
CA ILE A 13 5.94 0.21 1.66
C ILE A 13 4.46 -0.17 1.79
N ALA A 14 4.14 -1.23 2.52
CA ALA A 14 2.76 -1.69 2.71
C ALA A 14 1.91 -0.64 3.44
N VAL A 15 2.43 -0.03 4.51
CA VAL A 15 1.73 1.03 5.26
C VAL A 15 1.50 2.26 4.39
N ILE A 16 2.52 2.72 3.65
CA ILE A 16 2.38 3.86 2.75
C ILE A 16 1.33 3.57 1.68
N THR A 17 1.42 2.39 1.05
CA THR A 17 0.46 1.97 0.01
C THR A 17 -0.95 1.91 0.57
N PHE A 18 -1.14 1.33 1.76
CA PHE A 18 -2.45 1.26 2.41
C PHE A 18 -3.06 2.66 2.59
N VAL A 19 -2.30 3.58 3.20
CA VAL A 19 -2.78 4.94 3.46
C VAL A 19 -3.11 5.67 2.16
N VAL A 20 -2.22 5.58 1.15
CA VAL A 20 -2.43 6.24 -0.13
C VAL A 20 -3.65 5.65 -0.84
N THR A 21 -3.78 4.33 -0.93
CA THR A 21 -4.92 3.68 -1.58
C THR A 21 -6.23 3.99 -0.86
N ALA A 22 -6.26 3.98 0.48
CA ALA A 22 -7.45 4.31 1.25
C ALA A 22 -7.90 5.78 1.06
N LEU A 23 -6.94 6.72 1.04
CA LEU A 23 -7.25 8.13 0.79
C LEU A 23 -7.71 8.36 -0.64
N VAL A 24 -7.02 7.78 -1.63
CA VAL A 24 -7.38 7.93 -3.04
C VAL A 24 -8.74 7.31 -3.31
N SER A 25 -9.04 6.12 -2.78
CA SER A 25 -10.35 5.49 -2.95
C SER A 25 -11.45 6.30 -2.27
N PHE A 26 -11.21 6.83 -1.07
CA PHE A 26 -12.16 7.71 -0.38
C PHE A 26 -12.45 8.98 -1.17
N PHE A 27 -11.43 9.72 -1.60
CA PHE A 27 -11.62 10.95 -2.37
C PHE A 27 -12.25 10.67 -3.72
N TYR A 28 -11.88 9.57 -4.38
CA TYR A 28 -12.51 9.16 -5.62
C TYR A 28 -14.00 8.85 -5.42
N SER A 29 -14.36 8.12 -4.36
CA SER A 29 -15.76 7.84 -4.03
C SER A 29 -16.54 9.12 -3.75
N LEU A 30 -15.94 10.06 -3.02
CA LEU A 30 -16.53 11.36 -2.72
C LEU A 30 -16.79 12.19 -3.99
N ILE A 31 -15.83 12.22 -4.91
CA ILE A 31 -15.92 13.01 -6.15
C ILE A 31 -16.85 12.34 -7.17
N ALA A 32 -16.73 11.03 -7.37
CA ALA A 32 -17.42 10.31 -8.45
C ALA A 32 -18.85 9.90 -8.07
N HIS A 33 -19.08 9.53 -6.80
CA HIS A 33 -20.36 8.97 -6.34
C HIS A 33 -21.06 9.88 -5.30
N GLY A 34 -20.43 11.00 -4.91
CA GLY A 34 -20.98 11.90 -3.89
C GLY A 34 -21.05 11.29 -2.49
N SER A 35 -20.47 10.10 -2.30
CA SER A 35 -20.51 9.34 -1.06
C SER A 35 -19.08 9.10 -0.59
N GLY A 36 -18.70 9.59 0.59
CA GLY A 36 -17.35 9.38 1.15
C GLY A 36 -17.17 7.97 1.70
N GLN A 37 -17.15 6.96 0.83
CA GLN A 37 -16.99 5.56 1.23
C GLN A 37 -15.51 5.18 1.29
N TRP A 38 -15.13 4.55 2.41
CA TRP A 38 -13.79 4.01 2.60
C TRP A 38 -13.70 2.59 2.02
N ASP A 39 -12.83 2.39 1.04
CA ASP A 39 -12.51 1.06 0.51
C ASP A 39 -11.23 0.51 1.15
N LEU A 40 -11.39 -0.01 2.38
CA LEU A 40 -10.30 -0.59 3.15
C LEU A 40 -9.85 -1.95 2.60
N GLU A 41 -10.76 -2.70 1.97
CA GLU A 41 -10.45 -3.99 1.38
C GLU A 41 -9.50 -3.83 0.19
N LEU A 42 -9.78 -2.88 -0.70
CA LEU A 42 -8.89 -2.50 -1.79
C LEU A 42 -7.54 -2.03 -1.25
N ALA A 43 -7.54 -1.19 -0.21
CA ALA A 43 -6.32 -0.68 0.40
C ALA A 43 -5.44 -1.80 0.96
N VAL A 44 -6.00 -2.79 1.67
CA VAL A 44 -5.26 -3.95 2.18
C VAL A 44 -4.70 -4.79 1.03
N ARG A 45 -5.53 -5.09 0.01
CA ARG A 45 -5.11 -5.89 -1.15
C ARG A 45 -3.92 -5.24 -1.87
N PHE A 46 -4.00 -3.93 -2.13
CA PHE A 46 -2.90 -3.19 -2.75
C PHE A 46 -1.66 -3.11 -1.87
N ALA A 47 -1.83 -2.86 -0.57
CA ALA A 47 -0.73 -2.81 0.39
C ALA A 47 0.09 -4.11 0.43
N VAL A 48 -0.59 -5.26 0.41
CA VAL A 48 0.07 -6.56 0.40
C VAL A 48 0.77 -6.80 -0.94
N ILE A 49 0.07 -6.62 -2.07
CA ILE A 49 0.61 -6.90 -3.40
C ILE A 49 1.82 -6.00 -3.70
N LEU A 50 1.67 -4.68 -3.54
CA LEU A 50 2.72 -3.72 -3.84
C LEU A 50 3.84 -3.76 -2.80
N GLY A 51 3.51 -4.00 -1.52
CA GLY A 51 4.50 -4.25 -0.48
C GLY A 51 5.46 -5.37 -0.87
N ILE A 52 4.94 -6.52 -1.32
CA ILE A 52 5.75 -7.67 -1.74
C ILE A 52 6.58 -7.31 -2.97
N ILE A 53 5.95 -6.79 -4.03
CA ILE A 53 6.61 -6.54 -5.31
C ILE A 53 7.73 -5.50 -5.15
N LEU A 54 7.45 -4.38 -4.50
CA LEU A 54 8.40 -3.26 -4.39
C LEU A 54 9.51 -3.57 -3.39
N SER A 55 9.23 -4.25 -2.27
CA SER A 55 10.28 -4.71 -1.34
C SER A 55 11.22 -5.71 -2.01
N TRP A 56 10.69 -6.59 -2.86
CA TRP A 56 11.52 -7.51 -3.63
C TRP A 56 12.36 -6.80 -4.68
N LEU A 57 11.78 -5.83 -5.40
CA LEU A 57 12.51 -5.03 -6.39
C LEU A 57 13.63 -4.20 -5.75
N ASP A 58 13.40 -3.61 -4.57
CA ASP A 58 14.41 -2.83 -3.86
C ASP A 58 15.62 -3.70 -3.44
N GLN A 59 15.38 -4.94 -3.04
CA GLN A 59 16.44 -5.89 -2.73
C GLN A 59 17.29 -6.29 -3.94
N ARG A 60 16.75 -6.20 -5.15
CA ARG A 60 17.48 -6.52 -6.40
C ARG A 60 18.39 -5.39 -6.86
N LYS A 61 18.16 -4.16 -6.38
CA LYS A 61 18.98 -2.98 -6.66
C LYS A 61 20.19 -2.83 -5.73
N LYS A 62 20.18 -3.52 -4.59
CA LYS A 62 21.24 -3.52 -3.57
C LYS A 62 22.22 -4.67 -3.80
#